data_AF-A0A226NC17-F1
#
_entry.id   AF-A0A226NC17-F1
#
_cell.length_a   1.000
_cell.length_b   1.000
_cell.length_c   1.000
_cell.angle_alpha   90.00
_cell.angle_beta   90.00
_cell.angle_gamma   90.00
#
_symmetry.space_group_name_H-M   'P 1'
#
loop_
_entity.id
_entity.type
_entity.pdbx_description
1 polymer ?
#
loop_
_entity_poly.entity_id
_entity_poly.type
_entity_poly.pdbx_seq_one_letter_code
_entity_poly.pdbx_strand_id
1 'polypeptide(L)'
;MRALIVLVLLAALVMAATCYDPFLNRQRANGFIRDDTGLRAILQERIRERNKAPQERQREICEDFYLCEQYALNHGYPAAYRHYFGRRRNK
;
A
#
# COMPACT_ATOMS: atom_id res chain seq x y z
N MET A 1 -13.82 -2.72 -38.87
CA MET A 1 -13.20 -3.91 -38.22
C MET A 1 -11.81 -3.60 -37.69
N ARG A 2 -10.83 -3.21 -38.54
CA ARG A 2 -9.44 -2.92 -38.11
C ARG A 2 -9.32 -1.79 -37.07
N ALA A 3 -10.05 -0.68 -37.26
CA ALA A 3 -10.05 0.43 -36.30
C ALA A 3 -10.61 0.06 -34.92
N LEU A 4 -11.62 -0.83 -34.88
CA LEU A 4 -12.19 -1.34 -33.63
C LEU A 4 -11.20 -2.24 -32.90
N ILE A 5 -10.46 -3.08 -33.62
CA ILE A 5 -9.41 -3.93 -33.05
C ILE A 5 -8.31 -3.08 -32.43
N VAL A 6 -7.88 -2.02 -33.12
CA VAL A 6 -6.86 -1.09 -32.61
C VAL A 6 -7.36 -0.36 -31.35
N LEU A 7 -8.62 0.09 -31.34
CA LEU A 7 -9.23 0.72 -30.17
C LEU A 7 -9.32 -0.23 -28.96
N VAL A 8 -9.73 -1.49 -29.18
CA VAL A 8 -9.81 -2.50 -28.12
C VAL A 8 -8.43 -2.83 -27.56
N LEU A 9 -7.40 -2.96 -28.41
CA LEU A 9 -6.02 -3.20 -27.97
C LEU A 9 -5.48 -2.01 -27.16
N LEU A 10 -5.72 -0.79 -27.61
CA LEU A 10 -5.31 0.41 -26.87
C LEU A 10 -6.01 0.49 -25.51
N ALA A 11 -7.31 0.22 -25.46
CA ALA A 11 -8.05 0.20 -24.19
C ALA A 11 -7.52 -0.88 -23.23
N ALA A 12 -7.22 -2.08 -23.74
CA ALA A 12 -6.65 -3.16 -22.94
C ALA A 12 -5.25 -2.81 -22.39
N LEU A 13 -4.40 -2.16 -23.20
CA LEU A 13 -3.07 -1.71 -22.76
C LEU A 13 -3.16 -0.63 -21.69
N VAL A 14 -4.07 0.34 -21.83
CA VAL A 14 -4.30 1.38 -20.82
C VAL A 14 -4.77 0.74 -19.51
N MET A 15 -5.76 -0.15 -19.56
CA MET A 15 -6.24 -0.88 -18.38
C MET A 15 -5.12 -1.69 -17.70
N ALA A 16 -4.29 -2.40 -18.46
CA ALA A 16 -3.16 -3.13 -17.90
C ALA A 16 -2.13 -2.21 -17.23
N ALA A 17 -1.86 -1.04 -17.82
CA ALA A 17 -0.91 -0.08 -17.28
C ALA A 17 -1.43 0.65 -16.03
N THR A 18 -2.74 0.87 -15.92
CA THR A 18 -3.34 1.62 -14.79
C THR A 18 -3.88 0.73 -13.67
N CYS A 19 -4.22 -0.52 -13.96
CA CYS A 19 -4.91 -1.40 -13.00
C CYS A 19 -4.01 -2.47 -12.37
N TYR A 20 -2.75 -2.61 -12.79
CA TYR A 20 -1.86 -3.63 -12.23
C TYR A 20 -1.21 -3.17 -10.92
N ASP A 21 -1.99 -3.15 -9.84
CA ASP A 21 -1.50 -3.09 -8.47
C ASP A 21 -2.18 -4.23 -7.69
N PRO A 22 -1.68 -5.49 -7.79
CA PRO A 22 -2.40 -6.69 -7.35
C PRO A 22 -2.57 -6.77 -5.83
N PHE A 23 -1.89 -5.94 -5.05
CA PHE A 23 -1.98 -5.92 -3.59
C PHE A 23 -2.15 -4.49 -3.08
N LEU A 24 -3.40 -4.12 -2.76
CA LEU A 24 -3.67 -2.89 -2.03
C LEU A 24 -3.11 -3.04 -0.60
N ASN A 25 -2.26 -2.11 -0.17
CA ASN A 25 -1.84 -2.03 1.23
C ASN A 25 -3.05 -1.99 2.15
N ARG A 26 -2.93 -2.57 3.35
CA ARG A 26 -4.01 -2.66 4.34
C ARG A 26 -4.70 -1.31 4.59
N GLN A 27 -3.94 -0.22 4.63
CA GLN A 27 -4.48 1.13 4.81
C GLN A 27 -5.36 1.57 3.64
N ARG A 28 -4.95 1.29 2.40
CA ARG A 28 -5.75 1.58 1.19
C ARG A 28 -7.00 0.70 1.13
N ALA A 29 -6.87 -0.60 1.45
CA ALA A 29 -7.99 -1.53 1.50
C ALA A 29 -9.05 -1.14 2.56
N ASN A 30 -8.60 -0.70 3.75
CA ASN A 30 -9.49 -0.19 4.79
C ASN A 30 -10.28 1.05 4.33
N GLY A 31 -9.83 1.81 3.33
CA GLY A 31 -10.58 2.92 2.76
C GLY A 31 -11.87 2.50 2.05
N PHE A 32 -11.87 1.33 1.40
CA PHE A 32 -12.98 0.84 0.58
C PHE A 32 -14.01 0.01 1.38
N ILE A 33 -13.61 -0.60 2.49
CA ILE A 33 -14.49 -1.48 3.31
C ILE A 33 -15.35 -0.68 4.30
N ARG A 34 -15.14 0.64 4.43
CA ARG A 34 -15.74 1.46 5.51
C ARG A 34 -17.25 1.69 5.41
N ASP A 35 -17.85 1.46 4.25
CA ASP A 35 -19.21 1.94 3.96
C ASP A 35 -20.31 1.30 4.83
N ASP A 36 -20.08 0.13 5.44
CA ASP A 36 -21.06 -0.55 6.33
C ASP A 36 -20.55 -0.84 7.76
N THR A 37 -19.43 -0.25 8.16
CA THR A 37 -18.83 -0.55 9.47
C THR A 37 -19.48 0.25 10.60
N GLY A 38 -20.33 -0.40 11.41
CA GLY A 38 -20.95 0.22 12.58
C GLY A 38 -19.93 0.78 13.60
N LEU A 39 -20.39 1.65 14.50
CA LEU A 39 -19.55 2.39 15.48
C LEU A 39 -18.55 1.51 16.25
N ARG A 40 -18.93 0.26 16.55
CA ARG A 40 -18.08 -0.71 17.26
C ARG A 40 -16.84 -1.11 16.47
N ALA A 41 -16.96 -1.30 15.15
CA ALA A 41 -15.84 -1.64 14.28
C ALA A 41 -14.86 -0.47 14.15
N ILE A 42 -15.38 0.76 14.05
CA ILE A 42 -14.56 1.98 14.03
C ILE A 42 -13.73 2.11 15.32
N LEU A 43 -14.36 1.87 16.48
CA LEU A 43 -13.66 1.91 17.76
C LEU A 43 -12.58 0.83 17.89
N GLN A 44 -12.88 -0.40 17.45
CA GLN A 44 -11.90 -1.49 17.44
C GLN A 44 -10.70 -1.18 16.55
N GLU A 45 -10.91 -0.63 15.35
CA GLU A 45 -9.80 -0.28 14.48
C GLU A 45 -8.96 0.86 15.06
N ARG A 46 -9.57 1.87 15.71
CA ARG A 46 -8.80 2.90 16.44
C ARG A 46 -7.94 2.33 17.57
N ILE A 47 -8.48 1.39 18.35
CA ILE A 47 -7.72 0.74 19.43
C ILE A 47 -6.57 -0.07 18.83
N ARG A 48 -6.82 -0.79 17.73
CA ARG A 48 -5.79 -1.54 17.01
C ARG A 48 -4.69 -0.64 16.46
N GLU A 49 -5.03 0.48 15.82
CA GLU A 49 -4.08 1.48 15.32
C GLU A 49 -3.23 2.07 16.45
N ARG A 50 -3.83 2.30 17.62
CA ARG A 50 -3.13 2.82 18.79
C ARG A 50 -2.16 1.80 19.39
N ASN A 51 -2.55 0.53 19.40
CA ASN A 51 -1.77 -0.58 19.93
C ASN A 51 -0.84 -1.22 18.89
N LYS A 52 -0.76 -0.66 17.68
CA LYS A 52 0.05 -1.17 16.59
C LYS A 52 1.53 -1.24 16.97
N ALA A 53 2.16 -2.39 16.71
CA ALA A 53 3.57 -2.59 17.04
C ALA A 53 4.46 -1.65 16.22
N PRO A 54 5.60 -1.17 16.76
CA PRO A 54 6.53 -0.31 16.01
C PRO A 54 7.00 -0.93 14.69
N GLN A 55 7.18 -2.25 14.66
CA GLN A 55 7.59 -2.99 13.46
C GLN A 55 6.49 -3.02 12.40
N GLU A 56 5.23 -3.20 12.80
CA GLU A 56 4.06 -3.14 11.89
C GLU A 56 3.93 -1.73 11.31
N ARG A 57 4.12 -0.68 12.12
CA ARG A 57 4.14 0.71 11.65
C ARG A 57 5.29 0.99 10.67
N GLN A 58 6.50 0.49 10.95
CA GLN A 58 7.65 0.64 10.05
C GLN A 58 7.41 -0.04 8.71
N ARG A 59 6.79 -1.22 8.73
CA ARG A 59 6.39 -1.95 7.54
C ARG A 59 5.38 -1.15 6.72
N GLU A 60 4.32 -0.65 7.34
CA GLU A 60 3.30 0.16 6.64
C GLU A 60 3.90 1.41 5.97
N ILE A 61 4.78 2.14 6.68
CA ILE A 61 5.49 3.29 6.10
C ILE A 61 6.34 2.89 4.87
N CYS A 62 6.94 1.71 4.92
CA CYS A 62 7.76 1.19 3.84
C CYS A 62 6.92 0.72 2.65
N GLU A 63 5.78 0.08 2.89
CA GLU A 63 4.80 -0.31 1.87
C GLU A 63 4.19 0.93 1.18
N ASP A 64 4.06 2.06 1.88
CA ASP A 64 3.58 3.32 1.28
C ASP A 64 4.62 4.01 0.39
N PHE A 65 5.90 3.63 0.49
CA PHE A 65 6.99 4.21 -0.31
C PHE A 65 7.61 3.16 -1.21
N TYR A 66 7.22 3.18 -2.49
CA TYR A 66 7.59 2.18 -3.51
C TYR A 66 9.07 1.74 -3.49
N LEU A 67 10.02 2.67 -3.36
CA LEU A 67 11.45 2.33 -3.31
C LEU A 67 11.84 1.57 -2.03
N CYS A 68 11.19 1.86 -0.89
CA CYS A 68 11.37 1.08 0.33
C CYS A 68 10.75 -0.30 0.20
N GLU A 69 9.53 -0.40 -0.32
CA GLU A 69 8.85 -1.67 -0.58
C GLU A 69 9.70 -2.58 -1.48
N GLN A 70 10.14 -2.07 -2.62
CA GLN A 70 10.97 -2.82 -3.57
C GLN A 70 12.30 -3.29 -2.93
N TYR A 71 12.92 -2.45 -2.10
CA TYR A 71 14.13 -2.82 -1.37
C TYR A 71 13.85 -3.85 -0.26
N ALA A 72 12.69 -3.75 0.39
CA ALA A 72 12.26 -4.66 1.45
C ALA A 72 12.02 -6.09 0.93
N LEU A 73 11.66 -6.26 -0.34
CA LEU A 73 11.55 -7.59 -0.97
C LEU A 73 12.87 -8.39 -0.90
N ASN A 74 14.01 -7.70 -0.96
CA ASN A 74 15.33 -8.33 -0.94
C ASN A 74 16.01 -8.29 0.44
N HIS A 75 15.78 -7.23 1.22
CA HIS A 75 16.52 -6.98 2.47
C HIS A 75 15.65 -7.03 3.74
N GLY A 76 14.34 -7.20 3.59
CA GLY A 76 13.36 -7.13 4.66
C GLY A 76 13.01 -5.70 5.10
N TYR A 77 11.81 -5.56 5.64
CA TYR A 77 11.26 -4.27 6.09
C TYR A 77 12.13 -3.52 7.12
N PRO A 78 12.74 -4.17 8.14
CA PRO A 78 13.55 -3.45 9.11
C PRO A 78 14.80 -2.79 8.50
N ALA A 79 15.45 -3.45 7.53
CA ALA A 79 16.62 -2.93 6.86
C ALA A 79 16.23 -1.82 5.86
N ALA A 80 15.18 -2.06 5.07
CA ALA A 80 14.62 -1.09 4.13
C ALA A 80 14.19 0.21 4.84
N TYR A 81 13.46 0.09 5.95
CA TYR A 81 13.02 1.24 6.72
C TYR A 81 14.20 2.07 7.23
N ARG A 82 15.27 1.43 7.73
CA ARG A 82 16.48 2.14 8.17
C ARG A 82 17.21 2.80 7.00
N HIS A 83 17.25 2.15 5.84
CA HIS A 83 17.92 2.66 4.65
C HIS A 83 17.30 4.00 4.18
N TYR A 84 15.96 4.05 4.09
CA TYR A 84 15.26 5.23 3.57
C TYR A 84 14.84 6.24 4.67
N PHE A 85 14.45 5.77 5.85
CA PHE A 85 13.88 6.61 6.92
C PHE A 85 14.77 6.70 8.17
N GLY A 86 15.84 5.93 8.25
CA GLY A 86 16.74 5.89 9.42
C GLY A 86 17.57 7.17 9.64
N ARG A 87 17.61 8.09 8.67
CA ARG A 87 18.43 9.32 8.73
C ARG A 87 17.84 10.47 9.55
N ARG A 88 16.69 10.32 10.21
CA ARG A 88 16.11 11.33 11.11
C ARG A 88 16.23 10.98 12.60
N ARG A 89 17.47 10.85 13.08
CA ARG A 89 17.74 10.76 14.53
C ARG A 89 18.92 11.59 15.01
N ASN A 90 19.31 12.64 14.26
CA ASN A 90 20.12 13.70 14.83
C ASN A 90 19.17 14.79 15.35
N LYS A 91 19.28 14.94 16.68
CA LYS A 91 18.57 15.82 17.60
C LYS A 91 18.69 17.29 17.23
#